data_AF-A0A2P6W8M4-F1
#
_entry.id   AF-A0A2P6W8M4-F1
#
_cell.length_a   1.000
_cell.length_b   1.000
_cell.length_c   1.000
_cell.angle_alpha   90.00
_cell.angle_beta   90.00
_cell.angle_gamma   90.00
#
_symmetry.space_group_name_H-M   'P 1'
#
loop_
_entity.id
_entity.type
_entity.pdbx_description
1 polymer ?
#
loop_
_entity_poly.entity_id
_entity_poly.type
_entity_poly.pdbx_seq_one_letter_code
_entity_poly.pdbx_strand_id
1 'polypeptide(L)'
;MKGQYLAVESVLVVAMGLTLAIGTISIFGNYQDQVKDSTEQKDVETVQYKIKSAVYTMKGTDEGKVEMNIPEDVGGVDYNLILEEEMKLVTAQKQYVTPLHNLNEYKLQGSVKGGTVTLYKTGNQYTLRSS
;
A
#
# COMPACT_ATOMS: atom_id res chain seq x y z
N MET A 1 0.43 -37.51 -50.33
CA MET A 1 -0.68 -36.83 -49.60
C MET A 1 -0.62 -37.00 -48.07
N LYS A 2 -0.14 -38.13 -47.50
CA LYS A 2 -0.02 -38.31 -46.03
C LYS A 2 0.92 -37.33 -45.32
N GLY A 3 2.03 -36.92 -45.93
CA GLY A 3 2.99 -35.99 -45.33
C GLY A 3 2.52 -34.53 -45.22
N GLN A 4 1.66 -34.06 -46.14
CA GLN A 4 1.05 -32.73 -46.05
C GLN A 4 0.00 -32.67 -44.94
N TYR A 5 -0.73 -33.76 -44.71
CA TYR A 5 -1.72 -33.86 -43.63
C TYR A 5 -1.06 -33.81 -42.25
N LEU A 6 0.03 -34.57 -42.07
CA LEU A 6 0.84 -34.55 -40.85
C LEU A 6 1.46 -33.16 -40.57
N ALA A 7 1.88 -32.44 -41.61
CA ALA A 7 2.42 -31.10 -41.46
C ALA A 7 1.34 -30.09 -41.02
N VAL A 8 0.13 -30.16 -41.59
CA VAL A 8 -0.99 -29.28 -41.20
C VAL A 8 -1.45 -29.57 -39.76
N GLU A 9 -1.52 -30.84 -39.39
CA GLU A 9 -1.91 -31.27 -38.04
C GLU A 9 -0.88 -30.80 -37.00
N SER A 10 0.42 -30.91 -37.32
CA SER A 10 1.50 -30.42 -36.44
C SER A 10 1.45 -28.89 -36.27
N VAL A 11 1.18 -28.14 -37.35
CA VAL A 11 1.03 -26.68 -37.29
C VAL A 11 -0.18 -26.28 -36.45
N LEU A 12 -1.29 -27.01 -36.57
CA LEU A 12 -2.50 -26.77 -35.78
C LEU A 12 -2.24 -26.99 -34.28
N VAL A 13 -1.54 -28.08 -33.91
CA VAL A 13 -1.20 -28.37 -32.51
C VAL A 13 -0.27 -27.30 -31.93
N VAL A 14 0.72 -26.85 -32.70
CA VAL A 14 1.62 -25.76 -32.28
C VAL A 14 0.86 -24.44 -32.13
N ALA A 15 -0.04 -24.11 -33.06
CA ALA A 15 -0.87 -22.90 -32.98
C ALA A 15 -1.77 -22.91 -31.74
N MET A 16 -2.44 -24.04 -31.46
CA MET A 16 -3.26 -24.20 -30.26
C MET A 16 -2.44 -24.10 -28.97
N GLY A 17 -1.23 -24.69 -28.95
CA GLY A 17 -0.31 -24.58 -27.82
C GLY A 17 0.13 -23.15 -27.54
N LEU A 18 0.42 -22.38 -28.59
CA LEU A 18 0.77 -20.96 -28.47
C LEU A 18 -0.40 -20.11 -27.96
N THR A 19 -1.63 -20.35 -28.44
CA THR A 19 -2.81 -19.61 -27.95
C THR A 19 -3.10 -19.90 -26.48
N LEU A 20 -2.98 -21.16 -26.04
CA LEU A 20 -3.14 -21.53 -24.63
C LEU A 20 -2.04 -20.91 -23.75
N ALA A 21 -0.79 -20.87 -24.23
CA ALA A 21 0.31 -20.23 -23.52
C ALA A 21 0.08 -18.71 -23.36
N ILE A 22 -0.34 -18.01 -24.42
CA ILE A 22 -0.64 -16.58 -24.36
C ILE A 22 -1.82 -16.30 -23.42
N GLY A 23 -2.88 -17.11 -23.49
CA GLY A 23 -4.05 -16.98 -22.63
C GLY A 23 -3.73 -17.18 -21.15
N THR A 24 -2.94 -18.20 -20.83
CA THR A 24 -2.52 -18.47 -19.45
C THR A 24 -1.60 -17.38 -18.90
N ILE A 25 -0.60 -16.92 -19.64
CA ILE A 25 0.29 -15.82 -19.22
C ILE A 25 -0.52 -14.54 -18.94
N SER A 26 -1.49 -14.22 -19.79
CA SER A 26 -2.36 -13.03 -19.60
C SER A 26 -3.21 -13.12 -18.33
N ILE A 27 -3.79 -14.29 -18.05
CA ILE A 27 -4.58 -14.52 -16.83
C ILE A 27 -3.70 -14.43 -15.57
N PHE A 28 -2.50 -15.02 -15.60
CA PHE A 28 -1.56 -14.95 -14.48
C PHE A 28 -1.07 -13.53 -14.22
N GLY A 29 -0.79 -12.75 -15.27
CA GLY A 29 -0.42 -11.34 -15.14
C GLY A 29 -1.52 -10.52 -14.47
N ASN A 30 -2.76 -10.63 -14.98
CA ASN A 30 -3.91 -9.92 -14.40
C ASN A 30 -4.19 -10.35 -12.95
N TYR A 31 -4.05 -11.63 -12.62
CA TYR A 31 -4.23 -12.12 -11.25
C TYR A 31 -3.14 -11.60 -10.31
N GLN A 32 -1.90 -11.59 -10.77
CA GLN A 32 -0.76 -11.06 -10.01
C GLN A 32 -0.93 -9.56 -9.73
N ASP A 33 -1.35 -8.78 -10.73
CA ASP A 33 -1.59 -7.34 -10.58
C ASP A 33 -2.75 -7.07 -9.62
N GLN A 34 -3.85 -7.83 -9.72
CA GLN A 34 -5.00 -7.69 -8.83
C GLN A 34 -4.68 -8.04 -7.36
N VAL A 35 -3.89 -9.08 -7.13
CA VAL A 35 -3.43 -9.45 -5.77
C VAL A 35 -2.48 -8.39 -5.23
N LYS A 36 -1.61 -7.83 -6.07
CA LYS A 36 -0.68 -6.76 -5.68
C LYS A 36 -1.43 -5.50 -5.27
N ASP A 37 -2.37 -5.03 -6.07
CA ASP A 37 -3.18 -3.85 -5.74
C ASP A 37 -4.03 -4.06 -4.47
N SER A 38 -4.59 -5.27 -4.27
CA SER A 38 -5.35 -5.58 -3.05
C SER A 38 -4.46 -5.61 -1.80
N THR A 39 -3.21 -6.06 -1.93
CA THR A 39 -2.24 -6.08 -0.84
C THR A 39 -1.78 -4.66 -0.51
N GLU A 40 -1.42 -3.87 -1.53
CA GLU A 40 -1.05 -2.46 -1.38
C GLU A 40 -2.15 -1.68 -0.64
N GLN A 41 -3.41 -1.87 -1.05
CA GLN A 41 -4.54 -1.20 -0.39
C GLN A 41 -4.69 -1.60 1.09
N LYS A 42 -4.52 -2.89 1.43
CA LYS A 42 -4.58 -3.36 2.82
C LYS A 42 -3.44 -2.82 3.67
N ASP A 43 -2.24 -2.70 3.11
CA ASP A 43 -1.08 -2.13 3.80
C ASP A 43 -1.33 -0.64 4.10
N VAL A 44 -1.83 0.11 3.11
CA VAL A 44 -2.25 1.50 3.28
C VAL A 44 -3.30 1.62 4.38
N GLU A 45 -4.37 0.84 4.33
CA GLU A 45 -5.43 0.84 5.34
C GLU A 45 -4.90 0.53 6.74
N THR A 46 -3.94 -0.39 6.85
CA THR A 46 -3.28 -0.76 8.11
C THR A 46 -2.49 0.41 8.69
N VAL A 47 -1.67 1.09 7.88
CA VAL A 47 -0.94 2.30 8.30
C VAL A 47 -1.92 3.35 8.82
N GLN A 48 -2.97 3.62 8.04
CA GLN A 48 -3.95 4.64 8.37
C GLN A 48 -4.70 4.34 9.66
N TYR A 49 -5.13 3.08 9.84
CA TYR A 49 -5.83 2.64 11.04
C TYR A 49 -4.97 2.78 12.29
N LYS A 50 -3.69 2.37 12.23
CA LYS A 50 -2.77 2.48 13.38
C LYS A 50 -2.59 3.93 13.80
N ILE A 51 -2.32 4.83 12.85
CA ILE A 51 -2.16 6.26 13.13
C ILE A 51 -3.42 6.85 13.75
N LYS A 52 -4.60 6.62 13.14
CA LYS A 52 -5.88 7.07 13.67
C LYS A 52 -6.11 6.56 15.10
N SER A 53 -5.88 5.28 15.33
CA SER A 53 -6.05 4.65 16.65
C SER A 53 -5.14 5.29 17.71
N ALA A 54 -3.87 5.56 17.39
CA ALA A 54 -2.96 6.23 18.32
C ALA A 54 -3.37 7.68 18.62
N VAL A 55 -3.80 8.42 17.60
CA VAL A 55 -4.31 9.77 17.81
C VAL A 55 -5.56 9.75 18.70
N TYR A 56 -6.51 8.85 18.45
CA TYR A 56 -7.71 8.73 19.29
C TYR A 56 -7.38 8.34 20.72
N THR A 57 -6.42 7.43 20.92
CA THR A 57 -5.96 7.01 22.25
C THR A 57 -5.38 8.18 23.04
N MET A 58 -4.67 9.09 22.35
CA MET A 58 -4.05 10.28 22.98
C MET A 58 -4.97 11.50 22.99
N LYS A 59 -6.17 11.46 22.39
CA LYS A 59 -7.04 12.65 22.29
C LYS A 59 -7.37 13.23 23.67
N GLY A 60 -7.53 12.38 24.69
CA GLY A 60 -7.85 12.80 26.06
C GLY A 60 -6.66 13.13 26.97
N THR A 61 -5.42 13.05 26.49
CA THR A 61 -4.22 13.31 27.31
C THR A 61 -3.55 14.61 26.90
N ASP A 62 -3.06 15.45 27.82
CA ASP A 62 -2.34 16.67 27.41
C ASP A 62 -0.95 16.37 26.84
N GLU A 63 -0.28 15.33 27.34
CA GLU A 63 1.00 14.86 26.87
C GLU A 63 1.01 13.34 26.78
N GLY A 64 1.71 12.81 25.77
CA GLY A 64 1.79 11.37 25.58
C GLY A 64 2.67 10.98 24.41
N LYS A 65 3.03 9.70 24.36
CA LYS A 65 3.66 9.08 23.20
C LYS A 65 3.09 7.70 22.97
N VAL A 66 2.90 7.34 21.71
CA VAL A 66 2.52 6.00 21.29
C VAL A 66 3.51 5.55 20.24
N GLU A 67 4.23 4.48 20.54
CA GLU A 67 5.07 3.78 19.59
C GLU A 67 4.20 2.79 18.80
N MET A 68 4.39 2.73 17.50
CA MET A 68 3.68 1.83 16.63
C MET A 68 4.59 1.28 15.55
N ASN A 69 4.38 0.01 15.24
CA ASN A 69 5.02 -0.62 14.10
C ASN A 69 4.10 -0.50 12.89
N ILE A 70 4.48 0.29 11.89
CA ILE A 70 3.79 0.36 10.59
C ILE A 70 4.58 -0.47 9.56
N PRO A 71 3.93 -1.02 8.51
CA PRO A 71 4.62 -1.70 7.42
C PRO A 71 5.89 -0.96 6.96
N GLU A 72 6.96 -1.68 6.61
CA GLU A 72 8.19 -1.04 6.11
C GLU A 72 8.01 -0.54 4.67
N ASP A 73 7.26 -1.30 3.89
CA ASP A 73 6.85 -1.00 2.53
C ASP A 73 5.33 -1.17 2.37
N VAL A 74 4.80 -0.67 1.25
CA VAL A 74 3.39 -0.87 0.86
C VAL A 74 3.40 -1.45 -0.55
N GLY A 75 2.85 -2.66 -0.73
CA GLY A 75 2.83 -3.30 -2.04
C GLY A 75 4.23 -3.55 -2.64
N GLY A 76 5.27 -3.69 -1.79
CA GLY A 76 6.65 -3.92 -2.19
C GLY A 76 7.42 -2.66 -2.58
N VAL A 77 6.91 -1.46 -2.28
CA VAL A 77 7.60 -0.19 -2.56
C VAL A 77 7.76 0.66 -1.30
N ASP A 78 8.90 1.35 -1.22
CA ASP A 78 9.16 2.33 -0.17
C ASP A 78 8.14 3.47 -0.21
N TYR A 79 7.80 3.98 0.96
CA TYR A 79 6.88 5.09 1.11
C TYR A 79 7.33 6.07 2.19
N ASN A 80 6.82 7.30 2.10
CA ASN A 80 6.88 8.30 3.15
C ASN A 80 5.47 8.58 3.67
N LEU A 81 5.31 8.51 4.98
CA LEU A 81 4.11 8.94 5.69
C LEU A 81 4.29 10.37 6.18
N ILE A 82 3.46 11.26 5.68
CA ILE A 82 3.45 12.69 6.02
C ILE A 82 2.21 12.98 6.84
N LEU A 83 2.39 13.59 8.00
CA LEU A 83 1.33 14.01 8.91
C LEU A 83 1.32 15.54 8.98
N GLU A 84 0.41 16.17 8.25
CA GLU A 84 0.17 17.62 8.24
C GLU A 84 -1.35 17.85 8.38
N GLU A 85 -1.95 18.80 7.66
CA GLU A 85 -3.42 19.00 7.64
C GLU A 85 -4.19 17.70 7.32
N GLU A 86 -3.58 16.83 6.52
CA GLU A 86 -4.05 15.50 6.19
C GLU A 86 -2.93 14.50 6.39
N MET A 87 -3.31 13.22 6.52
CA MET A 87 -2.34 12.13 6.48
C MET A 87 -2.13 11.72 5.03
N LYS A 88 -0.89 11.77 4.56
CA LYS A 88 -0.52 11.42 3.19
C LYS A 88 0.48 10.28 3.22
N LEU A 89 0.21 9.22 2.47
CA LEU A 89 1.16 8.15 2.21
C LEU A 89 1.63 8.28 0.76
N VAL A 90 2.90 8.62 0.58
CA VAL A 90 3.49 8.93 -0.71
C VAL A 90 4.47 7.83 -1.08
N THR A 91 4.17 7.09 -2.14
CA THR A 91 5.11 6.17 -2.78
C THR A 91 5.71 6.86 -4.01
N ALA A 92 6.66 6.20 -4.70
CA ALA A 92 7.21 6.72 -5.95
C ALA A 92 6.18 6.82 -7.09
N GLN A 93 5.06 6.10 -7.00
CA GLN A 93 4.08 5.94 -8.08
C GLN A 93 2.69 6.49 -7.72
N LYS A 94 2.30 6.40 -6.45
CA LYS A 94 0.95 6.71 -5.98
C LYS A 94 1.01 7.56 -4.72
N GLN A 95 -0.01 8.37 -4.53
CA GLN A 95 -0.23 9.12 -3.29
C GLN A 95 -1.61 8.79 -2.75
N TYR A 96 -1.65 8.38 -1.49
CA TYR A 96 -2.88 8.10 -0.75
C TYR A 96 -3.11 9.21 0.27
N VAL A 97 -4.20 9.95 0.10
CA VAL A 97 -4.56 11.05 1.01
C VAL A 97 -5.72 10.61 1.88
N THR A 98 -5.58 10.80 3.19
CA THR A 98 -6.61 10.48 4.17
C THR A 98 -6.94 11.72 5.00
N PRO A 99 -8.18 12.21 4.90
CA PRO A 99 -8.61 13.30 5.76
C PRO A 99 -8.66 12.83 7.21
N LEU A 100 -8.16 13.69 8.10
CA LEU A 100 -8.14 13.47 9.53
C LEU A 100 -9.28 14.23 10.18
N HIS A 101 -10.50 13.69 10.03
CA HIS A 101 -11.69 14.29 10.61
C HIS A 101 -11.58 14.39 12.14
N ASN A 102 -12.05 15.52 12.69
CA ASN A 102 -12.01 15.85 14.13
C ASN A 102 -10.62 16.11 14.71
N LEU A 103 -9.63 16.43 13.86
CA LEU A 103 -8.29 16.82 14.27
C LEU A 103 -7.88 18.23 13.83
N ASN A 104 -8.81 19.00 13.26
CA ASN A 104 -8.59 20.35 12.75
C ASN A 104 -8.13 21.34 13.84
N GLU A 105 -8.42 21.05 15.10
CA GLU A 105 -8.00 21.85 16.26
C GLU A 105 -6.55 21.57 16.71
N TYR A 106 -5.93 20.50 16.17
CA TYR A 106 -4.57 20.12 16.50
C TYR A 106 -3.62 20.48 15.37
N LYS A 107 -2.41 20.94 15.76
CA LYS A 107 -1.29 21.08 14.84
C LYS A 107 -0.69 19.71 14.59
N LEU A 108 -0.71 19.26 13.35
CA LEU A 108 -0.18 17.97 12.93
C LEU A 108 1.16 18.21 12.20
N GLN A 109 2.21 17.49 12.60
CA GLN A 109 3.51 17.63 11.98
C GLN A 109 4.27 16.31 11.96
N GLY A 110 4.97 16.02 10.87
CA GLY A 110 5.96 14.95 10.83
C GLY A 110 6.01 14.26 9.48
N SER A 111 7.16 13.67 9.19
CA SER A 111 7.36 12.85 8.02
C SER A 111 8.30 11.71 8.38
N VAL A 112 7.88 10.48 8.12
CA VAL A 112 8.59 9.26 8.51
C VAL A 112 8.49 8.21 7.41
N LYS A 113 9.44 7.29 7.39
CA LYS A 113 9.37 6.06 6.59
C LYS A 113 8.68 4.96 7.38
N GLY A 114 8.39 3.84 6.70
CA GLY A 114 7.88 2.63 7.33
C GLY A 114 8.77 2.07 8.44
N GLY A 115 8.22 1.17 9.25
CA GLY A 115 8.88 0.57 10.41
C GLY A 115 8.36 1.10 11.76
N THR A 116 9.24 1.18 12.75
CA THR A 116 8.84 1.61 14.11
C THR A 116 8.82 3.14 14.20
N VAL A 117 7.63 3.69 14.37
CA VAL A 117 7.39 5.14 14.45
C VAL A 117 6.74 5.49 15.77
N THR A 118 7.10 6.65 16.31
CA THR A 118 6.50 7.18 17.53
C THR A 118 5.70 8.44 17.21
N LEU A 119 4.44 8.44 17.63
CA LEU A 119 3.58 9.60 17.62
C LEU A 119 3.63 10.26 19.00
N TYR A 120 4.05 11.52 19.05
CA TYR A 120 4.11 12.33 20.25
C TYR A 120 2.94 13.30 20.28
N LYS A 121 2.37 13.53 21.46
CA LYS A 121 1.40 14.59 21.72
C LYS A 121 1.95 15.56 22.77
N THR A 122 1.84 16.85 22.49
CA THR A 122 2.17 17.94 23.42
C THR A 122 1.14 19.04 23.28
N GLY A 123 0.23 19.13 24.25
CA GLY A 123 -0.95 20.00 24.19
C GLY A 123 -1.77 19.75 22.92
N ASN A 124 -1.91 20.79 22.10
CA ASN A 124 -2.64 20.72 20.83
C ASN A 124 -1.77 20.30 19.62
N GLN A 125 -0.56 19.79 19.83
CA GLN A 125 0.31 19.36 18.72
C GLN A 125 0.54 17.84 18.73
N TYR A 126 0.37 17.20 17.57
CA TYR A 126 0.86 15.85 17.31
C TYR A 126 2.09 15.89 16.43
N THR A 127 3.14 15.18 16.83
CA THR A 127 4.40 15.08 16.08
C THR A 127 4.74 13.62 15.79
N LEU A 128 4.86 13.27 14.52
CA LEU A 128 5.26 11.93 14.08
C LEU A 128 6.77 11.88 13.83
N ARG A 129 7.46 10.89 14.41
CA ARG A 129 8.91 10.69 14.25
C ARG A 129 9.26 9.21 14.10
N SER A 130 10.33 8.90 13.37
CA SER A 130 10.96 7.59 13.41
C SER A 130 11.53 7.37 14.81
N SER A 131 11.42 6.16 15.33
CA SER A 131 11.99 5.79 16.63
C SER A 131 13.48 5.50 16.54
#